data_AF-A0A348V3W6-F1
#
_entry.id   AF-A0A348V3W6-F1
#
_cell.length_a   1.000
_cell.length_b   1.000
_cell.length_c   1.000
_cell.angle_alpha   90.00
_cell.angle_beta   90.00
_cell.angle_gamma   90.00
#
_symmetry.space_group_name_H-M   'P 1'
#
loop_
_entity.id
_entity.type
_entity.pdbx_description
1 polymer ?
#
loop_
_entity_poly.entity_id
_entity_poly.type
_entity_poly.pdbx_seq_one_letter_code
_entity_poly.pdbx_strand_id
1 'polypeptide(L)'
;WQGGINYTLSRVQGNYGGLASSDEAGRVSPNVERYFDYWFMPYKANGEELGGPLPHDRTHYIKAYGSYVFPFGLTVGMTAYARSGYPLSTRINLCNAYMWPNGYGDLGRLPWNIWADVYVEYTLRFAGKYGVGINLQVNNITNTKSITGKVFDLNRVG
;
A
#
# COMPACT_ATOMS: atom_id res chain seq x y z
N TRP A 1 11.27 -10.75 -26.81
CA TRP A 1 10.70 -9.79 -25.84
C TRP A 1 9.67 -10.51 -25.01
N GLN A 2 9.44 -10.09 -23.79
CA GLN A 2 8.36 -10.58 -22.94
C GLN A 2 7.70 -9.41 -22.23
N GLY A 3 6.46 -9.58 -21.82
CA GLY A 3 5.78 -8.58 -21.01
C GLY A 3 4.42 -9.07 -20.54
N GLY A 4 3.86 -8.33 -19.60
CA GLY A 4 2.55 -8.63 -19.03
C GLY A 4 2.01 -7.45 -18.25
N ILE A 5 0.69 -7.45 -18.09
CA ILE A 5 -0.04 -6.53 -17.23
C ILE A 5 -0.97 -7.35 -16.34
N ASN A 6 -1.03 -6.99 -15.06
CA ASN A 6 -2.01 -7.53 -14.13
C ASN A 6 -2.76 -6.39 -13.44
N TYR A 7 -4.00 -6.69 -13.08
CA TYR A 7 -4.85 -5.82 -12.28
C TYR A 7 -5.49 -6.67 -11.18
N THR A 8 -5.31 -6.23 -9.95
CA THR A 8 -5.91 -6.83 -8.77
C THR A 8 -6.94 -5.85 -8.22
N LEU A 9 -8.19 -6.32 -8.19
CA LEU A 9 -9.27 -5.71 -7.44
C LEU A 9 -9.40 -6.46 -6.11
N SER A 10 -9.26 -5.75 -5.00
CA SER A 10 -9.45 -6.32 -3.66
C SER A 10 -10.34 -5.42 -2.82
N ARG A 11 -10.93 -5.97 -1.76
CA ARG A 11 -11.67 -5.17 -0.78
C ARG A 11 -11.59 -5.83 0.58
N VAL A 12 -11.09 -5.08 1.55
CA VAL A 12 -10.98 -5.49 2.95
C VAL A 12 -11.83 -4.52 3.76
N GLN A 13 -12.92 -5.00 4.34
CA GLN A 13 -13.92 -4.19 5.00
C GLN A 13 -14.48 -4.88 6.24
N GLY A 14 -15.02 -4.09 7.16
CA GLY A 14 -15.63 -4.56 8.40
C GLY A 14 -15.26 -3.67 9.58
N ASN A 15 -15.33 -4.24 10.78
CA ASN A 15 -14.96 -3.60 12.04
C ASN A 15 -13.75 -4.24 12.74
N TYR A 16 -13.21 -5.34 12.21
CA TYR A 16 -12.10 -6.08 12.82
C TYR A 16 -10.97 -6.33 11.81
N GLY A 17 -9.79 -5.79 12.12
CA GLY A 17 -8.60 -5.86 11.26
C GLY A 17 -7.78 -7.15 11.35
N GLY A 18 -8.12 -8.05 12.28
CA GLY A 18 -7.36 -9.26 12.59
C GLY A 18 -6.57 -9.14 13.89
N LEU A 19 -5.75 -10.18 14.18
CA LEU A 19 -5.00 -10.29 15.44
C LEU A 19 -3.97 -9.18 15.64
N ALA A 20 -3.43 -8.63 14.57
CA ALA A 20 -2.61 -7.42 14.58
C ALA A 20 -3.50 -6.24 14.15
N SER A 21 -3.75 -5.31 15.07
CA SER A 21 -4.68 -4.20 14.84
C SER A 21 -4.17 -3.28 13.74
N SER A 22 -4.99 -3.12 12.69
CA SER A 22 -4.76 -2.12 11.64
C SER A 22 -5.01 -0.69 12.09
N ASP A 23 -5.59 -0.53 13.26
CA ASP A 23 -6.08 0.72 13.81
C ASP A 23 -5.11 1.33 14.83
N GLU A 24 -4.28 0.48 15.43
CA GLU A 24 -3.25 0.84 16.41
C GLU A 24 -1.87 1.01 15.77
N ALA A 25 -1.79 1.81 14.69
CA ALA A 25 -0.56 2.33 14.08
C ALA A 25 0.76 1.57 14.43
N GLY A 26 0.88 0.31 14.00
CA GLY A 26 2.08 -0.51 14.23
C GLY A 26 2.02 -1.52 15.38
N ARG A 27 0.87 -1.72 16.03
CA ARG A 27 0.67 -2.83 16.99
C ARG A 27 0.69 -4.17 16.25
N VAL A 28 1.77 -4.91 16.47
CA VAL A 28 2.01 -6.24 15.88
C VAL A 28 1.87 -7.39 16.89
N SER A 29 1.39 -7.10 18.10
CA SER A 29 1.20 -8.08 19.17
C SER A 29 -0.17 -8.76 19.07
N PRO A 30 -0.26 -10.05 18.67
CA PRO A 30 -1.52 -10.76 18.55
C PRO A 30 -2.25 -10.84 19.89
N ASN A 31 -3.58 -10.64 19.89
CA ASN A 31 -4.44 -10.69 21.09
C ASN A 31 -4.14 -9.63 22.18
N VAL A 32 -3.36 -8.58 21.86
CA VAL A 32 -3.07 -7.43 22.77
C VAL A 32 -3.59 -6.12 22.16
N GLU A 33 -4.51 -6.24 21.20
CA GLU A 33 -5.21 -5.13 20.59
C GLU A 33 -6.41 -4.70 21.44
N ARG A 34 -6.95 -3.51 21.15
CA ARG A 34 -8.00 -2.87 21.94
C ARG A 34 -9.41 -2.94 21.34
N TYR A 35 -9.63 -3.61 20.22
CA TYR A 35 -10.92 -3.73 19.51
C TYR A 35 -12.10 -4.10 20.43
N PHE A 36 -11.84 -4.82 21.52
CA PHE A 36 -12.84 -5.25 22.50
C PHE A 36 -12.61 -4.73 23.93
N ASP A 37 -11.67 -3.82 24.14
CA ASP A 37 -11.38 -3.25 25.47
C ASP A 37 -12.45 -2.26 25.93
N TYR A 38 -13.03 -1.51 24.99
CA TYR A 38 -14.04 -0.49 25.27
C TYR A 38 -15.30 -0.73 24.47
N TRP A 39 -16.45 -0.51 25.13
CA TRP A 39 -17.78 -0.70 24.56
C TRP A 39 -18.05 0.13 23.30
N PHE A 40 -17.38 1.27 23.11
CA PHE A 40 -17.63 2.18 21.98
C PHE A 40 -16.78 1.88 20.73
N MET A 41 -15.75 1.04 20.82
CA MET A 41 -14.81 0.81 19.73
C MET A 41 -15.40 0.08 18.51
N PRO A 42 -16.34 -0.87 18.66
CA PRO A 42 -17.01 -1.47 17.51
C PRO A 42 -18.17 -0.61 16.96
N TYR A 43 -18.34 0.63 17.43
CA TYR A 43 -19.45 1.51 17.03
C TYR A 43 -18.96 2.87 16.52
N LYS A 44 -19.81 3.47 15.67
CA LYS A 44 -19.74 4.87 15.28
C LYS A 44 -20.31 5.77 16.37
N ALA A 45 -20.13 7.10 16.25
CA ALA A 45 -20.65 8.05 17.23
C ALA A 45 -22.20 8.10 17.29
N ASN A 46 -22.88 7.65 16.24
CA ASN A 46 -24.35 7.55 16.19
C ASN A 46 -24.89 6.22 16.77
N GLY A 47 -24.02 5.34 17.29
CA GLY A 47 -24.40 4.05 17.87
C GLY A 47 -24.58 2.91 16.85
N GLU A 48 -24.40 3.17 15.56
CA GLU A 48 -24.35 2.09 14.56
C GLU A 48 -23.04 1.32 14.64
N GLU A 49 -23.06 0.05 14.21
CA GLU A 49 -21.84 -0.76 14.10
C GLU A 49 -20.82 -0.09 13.16
N LEU A 50 -19.56 -0.12 13.59
CA LEU A 50 -18.44 0.35 12.79
C LEU A 50 -18.34 -0.46 11.50
N GLY A 51 -17.96 0.20 10.41
CA GLY A 51 -17.82 -0.47 9.14
C GLY A 51 -17.17 0.42 8.10
N GLY A 52 -16.98 -0.15 6.92
CA GLY A 52 -16.27 0.49 5.81
C GLY A 52 -14.95 -0.21 5.48
N PRO A 53 -14.17 0.37 4.54
CA PRO A 53 -12.87 -0.18 4.16
C PRO A 53 -11.88 -0.08 5.32
N LEU A 54 -11.29 -1.21 5.73
CA LEU A 54 -10.32 -1.23 6.82
C LEU A 54 -9.08 -0.39 6.48
N PRO A 55 -8.33 0.15 7.46
CA PRO A 55 -7.22 1.09 7.22
C PRO A 55 -6.14 0.61 6.24
N HIS A 56 -5.96 -0.70 6.12
CA HIS A 56 -4.96 -1.31 5.25
C HIS A 56 -5.50 -1.68 3.86
N ASP A 57 -6.77 -1.41 3.58
CA ASP A 57 -7.41 -1.70 2.30
C ASP A 57 -6.75 -0.93 1.14
N ARG A 58 -6.50 -1.65 0.05
CA ARG A 58 -6.04 -1.09 -1.24
C ARG A 58 -6.85 -1.70 -2.37
N THR A 59 -7.91 -1.01 -2.77
CA THR A 59 -8.88 -1.55 -3.72
C THR A 59 -8.28 -1.90 -5.08
N HIS A 60 -7.40 -1.05 -5.58
CA HIS A 60 -6.81 -1.21 -6.91
C HIS A 60 -5.29 -1.37 -6.82
N TYR A 61 -4.77 -2.37 -7.52
CA TYR A 61 -3.34 -2.57 -7.75
C TYR A 61 -3.11 -3.00 -9.20
N ILE A 62 -2.22 -2.31 -9.91
CA ILE A 62 -1.84 -2.60 -11.28
C ILE A 62 -0.33 -2.82 -11.29
N LYS A 63 0.12 -3.87 -11.96
CA LYS A 63 1.54 -4.09 -12.29
C LYS A 63 1.67 -4.35 -13.77
N ALA A 64 2.55 -3.60 -14.42
CA ALA A 64 2.97 -3.85 -15.79
C ALA A 64 4.46 -4.12 -15.81
N TYR A 65 4.90 -5.08 -16.62
CA TYR A 65 6.31 -5.37 -16.80
C TYR A 65 6.61 -5.74 -18.24
N GLY A 66 7.85 -5.51 -18.65
CA GLY A 66 8.33 -5.91 -19.96
C GLY A 66 9.84 -5.94 -20.01
N SER A 67 10.38 -6.78 -20.89
CA SER A 67 11.80 -6.78 -21.21
C SER A 67 12.07 -7.13 -22.66
N TYR A 68 13.17 -6.58 -23.17
CA TYR A 68 13.67 -6.80 -24.51
C TYR A 68 15.15 -7.16 -24.45
N VAL A 69 15.52 -8.22 -25.17
CA VAL A 69 16.92 -8.63 -25.35
C VAL A 69 17.31 -8.24 -26.77
N PHE A 70 18.26 -7.32 -26.88
CA PHE A 70 18.84 -6.89 -28.13
C PHE A 70 19.83 -7.93 -28.67
N PRO A 71 19.98 -8.04 -30.00
CA PRO A 71 20.88 -9.02 -30.63
C PRO A 71 22.35 -8.82 -30.27
N PHE A 72 22.73 -7.63 -29.80
CA PHE A 72 24.08 -7.30 -29.35
C PHE A 72 24.35 -7.59 -27.86
N GLY A 73 23.44 -8.27 -27.16
CA GLY A 73 23.65 -8.75 -25.78
C GLY A 73 23.18 -7.79 -24.67
N LEU A 74 22.55 -6.67 -25.03
CA LEU A 74 21.89 -5.77 -24.07
C LEU A 74 20.48 -6.28 -23.77
N THR A 75 20.13 -6.34 -22.50
CA THR A 75 18.77 -6.57 -22.00
C THR A 75 18.30 -5.32 -21.31
N VAL A 76 17.11 -4.84 -21.67
CA VAL A 76 16.44 -3.75 -20.97
C VAL A 76 15.10 -4.26 -20.46
N GLY A 77 14.82 -4.02 -19.20
CA GLY A 77 13.58 -4.37 -18.53
C GLY A 77 13.00 -3.17 -17.79
N MET A 78 11.67 -3.14 -17.69
CA MET A 78 10.96 -2.16 -16.89
C MET A 78 9.82 -2.85 -16.15
N THR A 79 9.58 -2.42 -14.92
CA THR A 79 8.37 -2.78 -14.17
C THR A 79 7.73 -1.52 -13.62
N ALA A 80 6.45 -1.30 -13.90
CA ALA A 80 5.66 -0.19 -13.39
C ALA A 80 4.56 -0.71 -12.47
N TYR A 81 4.26 0.08 -11.46
CA TYR A 81 3.25 -0.20 -10.44
C TYR A 81 2.34 1.02 -10.31
N ALA A 82 1.04 0.77 -10.13
CA ALA A 82 0.07 1.78 -9.74
C ALA A 82 -0.87 1.19 -8.70
N ARG A 83 -1.04 1.85 -7.57
CA ARG A 83 -1.95 1.38 -6.52
C ARG A 83 -2.75 2.53 -5.92
N SER A 84 -4.01 2.23 -5.61
CA SER A 84 -4.85 3.12 -4.82
C SER A 84 -4.23 3.42 -3.45
N GLY A 85 -4.51 4.62 -2.93
CA GLY A 85 -4.13 5.03 -1.59
C GLY A 85 -4.98 4.36 -0.50
N TYR A 86 -4.48 4.42 0.74
CA TYR A 86 -5.23 3.93 1.91
C TYR A 86 -6.48 4.78 2.16
N PRO A 87 -7.55 4.18 2.71
CA PRO A 87 -8.70 4.93 3.18
C PRO A 87 -8.29 5.91 4.28
N LEU A 88 -8.92 7.07 4.27
CA LEU A 88 -8.77 8.10 5.27
C LEU A 88 -10.03 8.13 6.12
N SER A 89 -9.83 8.10 7.44
CA SER A 89 -10.93 8.09 8.40
C SER A 89 -10.75 9.18 9.42
N THR A 90 -11.84 9.82 9.81
CA THR A 90 -11.90 10.72 10.96
C THR A 90 -11.65 9.92 12.23
N ARG A 91 -10.75 10.40 13.08
CA ARG A 91 -10.41 9.78 14.37
C ARG A 91 -10.64 10.76 15.50
N ILE A 92 -11.19 10.26 16.61
CA ILE A 92 -11.29 10.98 17.88
C ILE A 92 -10.59 10.15 18.96
N ASN A 93 -9.78 10.80 19.80
CA ASN A 93 -9.21 10.14 20.98
C ASN A 93 -10.19 10.19 22.14
N LEU A 94 -10.66 9.04 22.63
CA LEU A 94 -11.62 8.92 23.75
C LEU A 94 -11.10 7.92 24.78
N CYS A 95 -11.10 8.29 26.07
CA CYS A 95 -10.65 7.41 27.17
C CYS A 95 -9.25 6.80 26.94
N ASN A 96 -8.31 7.58 26.43
CA ASN A 96 -6.97 7.11 26.02
C ASN A 96 -7.00 6.01 24.94
N ALA A 97 -8.09 5.88 24.18
CA ALA A 97 -8.28 5.01 23.02
C ALA A 97 -8.70 5.85 21.82
N TYR A 98 -9.04 5.20 20.71
CA TYR A 98 -9.50 5.82 19.47
C TYR A 98 -10.94 5.43 19.17
N MET A 99 -11.64 6.29 18.44
CA MET A 99 -12.98 6.07 17.90
C MET A 99 -13.05 6.67 16.50
N TRP A 100 -13.79 6.01 15.60
CA TRP A 100 -14.10 6.52 14.26
C TRP A 100 -15.55 6.99 14.22
N PRO A 101 -15.83 8.27 14.53
CA PRO A 101 -17.19 8.75 14.70
C PRO A 101 -18.09 8.52 13.48
N ASN A 102 -17.52 8.57 12.27
CA ASN A 102 -18.24 8.50 11.01
C ASN A 102 -18.06 7.15 10.28
N GLY A 103 -17.33 6.20 10.87
CA GLY A 103 -16.92 4.96 10.21
C GLY A 103 -15.59 5.07 9.44
N TYR A 104 -15.15 3.96 8.85
CA TYR A 104 -13.92 3.93 8.07
C TYR A 104 -14.11 4.53 6.67
N GLY A 105 -13.12 5.26 6.19
CA GLY A 105 -13.08 5.78 4.82
C GLY A 105 -13.97 7.01 4.56
N ASP A 106 -14.47 7.69 5.59
CA ASP A 106 -15.36 8.85 5.47
C ASP A 106 -14.68 10.06 4.81
N LEU A 107 -13.36 10.16 4.89
CA LEU A 107 -12.55 11.22 4.27
C LEU A 107 -12.01 10.83 2.89
N GLY A 108 -12.49 9.73 2.31
CA GLY A 108 -12.03 9.21 1.02
C GLY A 108 -10.72 8.43 1.14
N ARG A 109 -9.79 8.66 0.20
CA ARG A 109 -8.51 7.93 0.12
C ARG A 109 -7.34 8.87 -0.13
N LEU A 110 -6.16 8.44 0.29
CA LEU A 110 -4.91 9.07 -0.13
C LEU A 110 -4.74 9.01 -1.66
N PRO A 111 -3.90 9.90 -2.24
CA PRO A 111 -3.58 9.86 -3.66
C PRO A 111 -3.06 8.49 -4.10
N TRP A 112 -3.24 8.18 -5.38
CA TRP A 112 -2.62 7.01 -5.99
C TRP A 112 -1.10 7.09 -5.88
N ASN A 113 -0.46 5.93 -5.73
CA ASN A 113 0.99 5.80 -5.72
C ASN A 113 1.40 5.03 -6.99
N ILE A 114 2.13 5.70 -7.88
CA ILE A 114 2.49 5.20 -9.21
C ILE A 114 4.00 5.36 -9.37
N TRP A 115 4.72 4.26 -9.55
CA TRP A 115 6.17 4.29 -9.72
C TRP A 115 6.64 3.23 -10.71
N ALA A 116 7.86 3.37 -11.21
CA ALA A 116 8.49 2.36 -12.04
C ALA A 116 9.95 2.13 -11.69
N ASP A 117 10.41 0.93 -12.00
CA ASP A 117 11.78 0.48 -11.84
C ASP A 117 12.30 0.03 -13.21
N VAL A 118 13.57 0.30 -13.47
CA VAL A 118 14.24 -0.07 -14.71
C VAL A 118 15.44 -0.97 -14.40
N TYR A 119 15.61 -1.97 -15.24
CA TYR A 119 16.72 -2.91 -15.21
C TYR A 119 17.43 -2.87 -16.55
N VAL A 120 18.77 -2.82 -16.53
CA VAL A 120 19.61 -2.90 -17.72
C VAL A 120 20.72 -3.91 -17.44
N GLU A 121 20.98 -4.78 -18.40
CA GLU A 121 22.09 -5.74 -18.34
C GLU A 121 22.78 -5.83 -19.68
N TYR A 122 24.10 -5.80 -19.69
CA TYR A 122 24.90 -6.02 -20.88
C TYR A 122 25.77 -7.26 -20.72
N THR A 123 25.57 -8.24 -21.60
CA THR A 123 26.36 -9.47 -21.63
C THR A 123 27.47 -9.36 -22.68
N LEU A 124 28.71 -9.21 -22.22
CA LEU A 124 29.92 -9.28 -23.04
C LEU A 124 30.32 -10.74 -23.26
N ARG A 125 30.43 -11.18 -24.52
CA ARG A 125 30.97 -12.49 -24.86
C ARG A 125 32.39 -12.33 -25.42
N PHE A 126 33.36 -13.05 -24.88
CA PHE A 126 34.75 -13.03 -25.34
C PHE A 126 35.36 -14.44 -25.44
N ALA A 127 36.34 -14.58 -26.35
CA ALA A 127 37.02 -15.84 -26.67
C ALA A 127 36.08 -17.03 -27.01
N GLY A 128 34.85 -16.76 -27.45
CA GLY A 128 33.86 -17.77 -27.86
C GLY A 128 33.30 -18.65 -26.73
N LYS A 129 33.85 -18.57 -25.51
CA LYS A 129 33.47 -19.42 -24.36
C LYS A 129 33.20 -18.67 -23.06
N TYR A 130 33.62 -17.41 -22.95
CA TYR A 130 33.45 -16.63 -21.72
C TYR A 130 32.39 -15.56 -21.91
N GLY A 131 31.53 -15.41 -20.90
CA GLY A 131 30.50 -14.38 -20.83
C GLY A 131 30.64 -13.60 -19.52
N VAL A 132 30.62 -12.27 -19.58
CA VAL A 132 30.57 -11.38 -18.41
C VAL A 132 29.34 -10.51 -18.53
N GLY A 133 28.47 -10.57 -17.53
CA GLY A 133 27.28 -9.72 -17.42
C GLY A 133 27.53 -8.53 -16.51
N ILE A 134 27.18 -7.33 -16.97
CA ILE A 134 27.15 -6.11 -16.16
C ILE A 134 25.70 -5.68 -16.06
N ASN A 135 25.15 -5.56 -14.85
CA ASN A 135 23.77 -5.14 -14.64
C ASN A 135 23.68 -3.86 -13.80
N LEU A 136 22.58 -3.15 -13.99
CA LEU A 136 22.18 -1.95 -13.26
C LEU A 136 20.67 -1.98 -13.05
N GLN A 137 20.24 -1.75 -11.81
CA GLN A 137 18.83 -1.54 -11.47
C GLN A 137 18.64 -0.18 -10.84
N VAL A 138 17.67 0.57 -11.36
CA VAL A 138 17.25 1.87 -10.83
C VAL A 138 15.81 1.75 -10.38
N ASN A 139 15.60 1.83 -9.07
CA ASN A 139 14.27 1.77 -8.47
C ASN A 139 13.68 3.18 -8.37
N ASN A 140 12.36 3.28 -8.52
CA ASN A 140 11.61 4.54 -8.51
C ASN A 140 12.19 5.58 -9.49
N ILE A 141 12.46 5.18 -10.74
CA ILE A 141 13.00 6.06 -11.79
C ILE A 141 12.09 7.27 -12.07
N THR A 142 10.80 7.14 -11.74
CA THR A 142 9.79 8.19 -11.84
C THR A 142 9.89 9.26 -10.74
N ASN A 143 10.78 9.08 -9.75
CA ASN A 143 10.94 9.98 -8.60
C ASN A 143 9.62 10.27 -7.87
N THR A 144 8.82 9.23 -7.67
CA THR A 144 7.48 9.34 -7.08
C THR A 144 7.58 9.79 -5.64
N LYS A 145 6.89 10.89 -5.31
CA LYS A 145 6.74 11.40 -3.95
C LYS A 145 5.25 11.47 -3.63
N SER A 146 4.75 10.52 -2.85
CA SER A 146 3.33 10.43 -2.51
C SER A 146 3.17 10.06 -1.04
N ILE A 147 2.17 10.65 -0.39
CA ILE A 147 1.84 10.37 1.01
C ILE A 147 1.23 8.96 1.12
N THR A 148 1.76 8.15 2.03
CA THR A 148 1.34 6.76 2.24
C THR A 148 0.72 6.51 3.60
N GLY A 149 0.55 7.54 4.42
CA GLY A 149 -0.10 7.46 5.72
C GLY A 149 -0.44 8.84 6.23
N LYS A 150 -1.66 9.01 6.74
CA LYS A 150 -2.11 10.22 7.43
C LYS A 150 -3.18 9.85 8.43
N VAL A 151 -3.10 10.45 9.60
CA VAL A 151 -4.08 10.31 10.66
C VAL A 151 -4.81 11.64 10.82
N PHE A 152 -6.15 11.61 10.88
CA PHE A 152 -6.98 12.79 11.03
C PHE A 152 -7.62 12.80 12.42
N ASP A 153 -6.90 13.35 13.39
CA ASP A 153 -7.45 13.59 14.72
C ASP A 153 -8.30 14.87 14.71
N LEU A 154 -9.57 14.74 15.08
CA LEU A 154 -10.39 15.90 15.38
C LEU A 154 -9.90 16.54 16.68
N ASN A 155 -9.60 17.83 16.61
CA ASN A 155 -9.19 18.60 17.77
C ASN A 155 -10.42 18.87 18.65
N ARG A 156 -10.35 18.50 19.93
CA ARG A 156 -11.46 18.64 20.89
C ARG A 156 -11.56 20.04 21.53
N VAL A 157 -10.79 21.01 21.05
CA VAL A 157 -10.78 22.36 21.63
C VAL A 157 -11.88 23.18 20.96
N GLY A 158 -13.04 23.17 21.60
CA GLY A 158 -14.17 24.07 21.40
C GLY A 158 -14.79 24.35 22.77
#